data_AF-A0A521RTE4-F1
#
_entry.id   AF-A0A521RTE4-F1
#
_cell.length_a   1.000
_cell.length_b   1.000
_cell.length_c   1.000
_cell.angle_alpha   90.00
_cell.angle_beta   90.00
_cell.angle_gamma   90.00
#
_symmetry.space_group_name_H-M   'P 1'
#
loop_
_entity.id
_entity.type
_entity.pdbx_description
1 polymer ?
#
loop_
_entity_poly.entity_id
_entity_poly.type
_entity_poly.pdbx_seq_one_letter_code
_entity_poly.pdbx_strand_id
1 'polypeptide(L)'
;MEDRIRQTEDTLANVKRKIAESLVRHYITMKEEKAPMPEELLQEEQSYERLLRALLDIKNDIVKQIRPLEEQIVRAHIEHLRQTFEREKKRLEECLVAIDQKLLDCRQPLEEYGRIRFGLQTFNDKISRLGESPLPVPDSLPTEDLAALIQQRLDQLKAEGKI
;
A
#
# COMPACT_ATOMS: atom_id res chain seq x y z
N MET A 1 -26.14 -91.60 -33.38
CA MET A 1 -25.99 -90.67 -32.24
C MET A 1 -25.71 -89.25 -32.75
N GLU A 2 -24.91 -89.10 -33.80
CA GLU A 2 -24.58 -87.83 -34.47
C GLU A 2 -25.79 -87.06 -35.05
N ASP A 3 -26.79 -87.73 -35.64
CA ASP A 3 -27.97 -87.04 -36.19
C ASP A 3 -28.81 -86.30 -35.13
N ARG A 4 -28.89 -86.85 -33.92
CA ARG A 4 -29.60 -86.19 -32.81
C ARG A 4 -28.85 -84.97 -32.31
N ILE A 5 -27.51 -85.00 -32.33
CA ILE A 5 -26.66 -83.86 -31.95
C ILE A 5 -26.85 -82.74 -32.97
N ARG A 6 -26.81 -83.07 -34.27
CA ARG A 6 -27.03 -82.10 -35.35
C ARG A 6 -28.42 -81.46 -35.30
N GLN A 7 -29.45 -82.24 -34.99
CA GLN A 7 -30.81 -81.73 -34.82
C GLN A 7 -30.94 -80.82 -33.58
N THR A 8 -30.24 -81.11 -32.49
CA THR A 8 -30.19 -80.21 -31.32
C THR A 8 -29.44 -78.92 -31.59
N GLU A 9 -28.41 -78.95 -32.44
CA GLU A 9 -27.68 -77.74 -32.85
C GLU A 9 -28.54 -76.84 -33.75
N ASP A 10 -29.27 -77.42 -34.70
CA ASP A 10 -30.17 -76.68 -35.59
C ASP A 10 -31.35 -76.04 -34.82
N THR A 11 -31.90 -76.75 -33.85
CA THR A 11 -32.97 -76.22 -32.98
C THR A 11 -32.44 -75.10 -32.08
N LEU A 12 -31.24 -75.26 -31.51
CA LEU A 12 -30.59 -74.21 -30.72
C LEU A 12 -30.28 -72.97 -31.58
N ALA A 13 -29.83 -73.15 -32.82
CA ALA A 13 -29.59 -72.05 -33.76
C ALA A 13 -30.89 -71.30 -34.10
N ASN A 14 -31.99 -72.02 -34.29
CA ASN A 14 -33.30 -71.42 -34.51
C ASN A 14 -33.81 -70.63 -33.28
N VAL A 15 -33.62 -71.15 -32.07
CA VAL A 15 -34.00 -70.45 -30.83
C VAL A 15 -33.17 -69.19 -30.65
N LYS A 16 -31.85 -69.25 -30.85
CA LYS A 16 -30.95 -68.08 -30.79
C LYS A 16 -31.38 -67.00 -31.78
N ARG A 17 -31.74 -67.38 -33.02
CA ARG A 17 -32.22 -66.44 -34.03
C ARG A 17 -33.53 -65.77 -33.60
N LYS A 18 -34.50 -66.53 -33.10
CA LYS A 18 -35.77 -65.97 -32.62
C LYS A 18 -35.60 -65.03 -31.42
N ILE A 19 -34.70 -65.36 -30.49
CA ILE A 19 -34.38 -64.48 -29.36
C ILE A 19 -33.73 -63.19 -29.85
N ALA A 20 -32.76 -63.28 -30.78
CA ALA A 20 -32.13 -62.10 -31.37
C ALA A 20 -33.13 -61.21 -32.11
N GLU A 21 -34.03 -61.79 -32.92
CA GLU A 21 -35.10 -61.06 -33.60
C GLU A 21 -36.10 -60.43 -32.63
N SER A 22 -36.40 -61.11 -31.52
CA SER A 22 -37.27 -60.57 -30.47
C SER A 22 -36.61 -59.42 -29.71
N LEU A 23 -35.31 -59.52 -29.42
CA LEU A 23 -34.53 -58.46 -28.77
C LEU A 23 -34.38 -57.25 -29.68
N VAL A 24 -34.13 -57.45 -30.97
CA VAL A 24 -34.06 -56.38 -31.97
C VAL A 24 -35.41 -55.70 -32.10
N ARG A 25 -36.51 -56.45 -32.19
CA ARG A 25 -37.87 -55.88 -32.19
C ARG A 25 -38.13 -55.07 -30.93
N HIS A 26 -37.84 -55.63 -29.76
CA HIS A 26 -38.01 -54.92 -28.49
C HIS A 26 -37.18 -53.63 -28.42
N TYR A 27 -35.94 -53.67 -28.90
CA TYR A 27 -35.06 -52.49 -28.94
C TYR A 27 -35.55 -51.44 -29.94
N ILE A 28 -36.09 -51.85 -31.09
CA ILE A 28 -36.71 -50.93 -32.06
C ILE A 28 -37.97 -50.30 -31.47
N THR A 29 -38.84 -51.08 -30.82
CA THR A 29 -40.05 -50.58 -30.16
C THR A 29 -39.72 -49.61 -29.01
N MET A 30 -38.72 -49.91 -28.17
CA MET A 30 -38.27 -48.99 -27.12
C MET A 30 -37.58 -47.74 -27.67
N LYS A 31 -36.94 -47.83 -28.85
CA LYS A 31 -36.29 -46.66 -29.49
C LYS A 31 -37.30 -45.77 -30.22
N GLU A 32 -38.43 -46.33 -30.66
CA GLU A 32 -39.58 -45.59 -31.17
C GLU A 32 -40.37 -44.90 -30.04
N GLU A 33 -40.38 -45.48 -28.83
CA GLU A 33 -40.74 -44.80 -27.58
C GLU A 33 -39.60 -43.90 -27.05
N LYS A 34 -39.11 -42.98 -27.87
CA LYS A 34 -38.56 -41.74 -27.30
C LYS A 34 -39.76 -41.01 -26.70
N ALA A 35 -39.99 -41.21 -25.40
CA ALA A 35 -40.81 -40.25 -24.66
C ALA A 35 -40.24 -38.85 -24.97
N PRO A 36 -41.04 -37.94 -25.56
CA PRO A 36 -40.59 -36.57 -25.71
C PRO A 36 -40.21 -36.09 -24.31
N MET A 37 -39.04 -35.46 -24.18
CA MET A 37 -38.68 -34.83 -22.92
C MET A 37 -39.86 -33.92 -22.53
N PRO A 38 -40.45 -34.07 -21.34
CA PRO A 38 -41.62 -33.29 -20.92
C PRO A 38 -41.39 -31.80 -21.22
N GLU A 39 -42.35 -31.15 -21.89
CA GLU A 39 -42.23 -29.73 -22.27
C GLU A 39 -41.91 -28.82 -21.07
N GLU A 40 -42.36 -29.22 -19.88
CA GLU A 40 -42.04 -28.56 -18.60
C GLU A 40 -40.54 -28.56 -18.30
N LEU A 41 -39.82 -29.67 -18.53
CA LEU A 41 -38.37 -29.76 -18.32
C LEU A 41 -37.57 -28.94 -19.36
N LEU A 42 -38.05 -28.90 -20.60
CA LEU A 42 -37.49 -28.05 -21.66
C LEU A 42 -37.68 -26.56 -21.36
N GLN A 43 -38.84 -26.17 -20.83
CA GLN A 43 -39.09 -24.78 -20.42
C GLN A 43 -38.24 -24.38 -19.20
N GLU A 44 -38.06 -25.30 -18.25
CA GLU A 44 -37.21 -25.08 -17.08
C GLU A 44 -35.75 -24.88 -17.48
N GLU A 45 -35.20 -25.74 -18.34
CA GLU A 45 -33.84 -25.62 -18.88
C GLU A 45 -33.63 -24.26 -19.59
N GLN A 46 -34.57 -23.86 -20.45
CA GLN A 46 -34.54 -22.55 -21.10
C GLN A 46 -34.66 -21.38 -20.12
N SER A 47 -35.33 -21.57 -18.98
CA SER A 47 -35.43 -20.56 -17.93
C SER A 47 -34.12 -20.41 -17.16
N TYR A 48 -33.43 -21.52 -16.87
CA TYR A 48 -32.10 -21.52 -16.24
C TYR A 48 -31.04 -20.93 -17.16
N GLU A 49 -31.06 -21.23 -18.46
CA GLU A 49 -30.14 -20.62 -19.43
C GLU A 49 -30.32 -19.11 -19.50
N ARG A 50 -31.57 -18.63 -19.50
CA ARG A 50 -31.87 -17.19 -19.48
C ARG A 50 -31.38 -16.53 -18.19
N LEU A 51 -31.58 -17.17 -17.04
CA LEU A 51 -31.09 -16.67 -15.74
C LEU A 51 -29.56 -16.63 -15.70
N LEU A 52 -28.90 -17.69 -16.18
CA LEU A 52 -27.44 -17.77 -16.24
C LEU A 52 -26.86 -16.66 -17.12
N ARG A 53 -27.51 -16.38 -18.25
CA ARG A 53 -27.10 -15.30 -19.15
C ARG A 53 -27.27 -13.93 -18.51
N ALA A 54 -28.41 -13.67 -17.86
CA ALA A 54 -28.63 -12.45 -17.09
C ALA A 54 -27.60 -12.27 -15.97
N LEU A 55 -27.26 -13.34 -15.24
CA LEU A 55 -26.23 -13.31 -14.20
C LEU A 55 -24.83 -13.00 -14.76
N LEU A 56 -24.48 -13.57 -15.92
CA LEU A 56 -23.22 -13.28 -16.58
C LEU A 56 -23.14 -11.82 -17.07
N ASP A 57 -24.24 -11.29 -17.60
CA ASP A 57 -24.33 -9.90 -18.04
C ASP A 57 -24.22 -8.93 -16.85
N ILE A 58 -24.95 -9.19 -15.76
CA ILE A 58 -24.83 -8.42 -14.51
C ILE A 58 -23.40 -8.47 -13.97
N LYS A 59 -22.76 -9.65 -13.94
CA LYS A 59 -21.37 -9.79 -13.50
C LYS A 59 -20.44 -8.92 -14.35
N ASN A 60 -20.61 -8.95 -15.67
CA ASN A 60 -19.77 -8.18 -16.58
C ASN A 60 -20.00 -6.67 -16.41
N ASP A 61 -21.22 -6.24 -16.18
CA ASP A 61 -21.54 -4.83 -15.94
C ASP A 61 -20.99 -4.34 -14.61
N ILE A 62 -21.06 -5.15 -13.55
CA ILE A 62 -20.41 -4.85 -12.26
C ILE A 62 -18.89 -4.69 -12.46
N VAL A 63 -18.24 -5.62 -13.16
CA VAL A 63 -16.78 -5.53 -13.42
C VAL A 63 -16.42 -4.29 -14.23
N LYS A 64 -17.23 -3.93 -15.24
CA LYS A 64 -17.03 -2.71 -16.03
C LYS A 64 -17.17 -1.44 -15.19
N GLN A 65 -18.04 -1.45 -14.18
CA GLN A 65 -18.23 -0.31 -13.28
C GLN A 65 -17.18 -0.22 -12.17
N ILE A 66 -16.64 -1.35 -11.69
CA ILE A 66 -15.64 -1.37 -10.62
C ILE A 66 -14.29 -0.82 -11.08
N ARG A 67 -13.79 -1.21 -12.27
CA ARG A 67 -12.47 -0.76 -12.76
C ARG A 67 -12.28 0.77 -12.77
N PRO A 68 -13.20 1.58 -13.33
CA PRO A 68 -13.02 3.03 -13.32
C PRO A 68 -13.05 3.62 -11.90
N LEU A 69 -13.77 3.00 -10.96
CA LEU A 69 -13.76 3.42 -9.56
C LEU A 69 -12.40 3.13 -8.91
N GLU A 70 -11.83 1.94 -9.12
CA GLU A 70 -10.49 1.59 -8.65
C GLU A 70 -9.43 2.54 -9.21
N GLU A 71 -9.48 2.83 -10.50
CA GLU A 71 -8.57 3.78 -11.13
C GLU A 71 -8.72 5.21 -10.59
N GLN A 72 -9.95 5.64 -10.28
CA GLN A 72 -10.20 6.95 -9.67
C GLN A 72 -9.67 7.01 -8.25
N ILE A 73 -9.85 5.94 -7.45
CA ILE A 73 -9.32 5.83 -6.09
C ILE A 73 -7.79 5.90 -6.12
N VAL A 74 -7.15 5.13 -7.00
CA VAL A 74 -5.68 5.14 -7.14
C VAL A 74 -5.19 6.53 -7.55
N ARG A 75 -5.84 7.17 -8.54
CA ARG A 75 -5.49 8.53 -8.98
C ARG A 75 -5.62 9.56 -7.85
N ALA A 76 -6.74 9.53 -7.12
CA ALA A 76 -6.97 10.42 -5.99
C ALA A 76 -5.93 10.21 -4.88
N HIS A 77 -5.57 8.95 -4.60
CA HIS A 77 -4.57 8.64 -3.58
C HIS A 77 -3.17 9.11 -3.98
N ILE A 78 -2.77 8.91 -5.24
CA ILE A 78 -1.50 9.41 -5.77
C ILE A 78 -1.44 10.94 -5.67
N GLU A 79 -2.52 11.63 -6.05
CA GLU A 79 -2.58 13.08 -5.98
C GLU A 79 -2.49 13.59 -4.53
N HIS A 80 -3.22 12.95 -3.61
CA HIS A 80 -3.13 13.26 -2.19
C HIS A 80 -1.71 13.06 -1.63
N LEU A 81 -1.04 11.95 -2.00
CA LEU A 81 0.34 11.69 -1.60
C LEU A 81 1.31 12.74 -2.14
N ARG A 82 1.15 13.16 -3.40
CA ARG A 82 1.96 14.24 -4.00
C ARG A 82 1.77 15.56 -3.26
N GLN A 83 0.53 15.94 -2.99
CA GLN A 83 0.22 17.18 -2.25
C GLN A 83 0.79 17.15 -0.83
N THR A 84 0.72 16.00 -0.16
CA THR A 84 1.30 15.80 1.18
C THR A 84 2.81 15.92 1.13
N PHE A 85 3.45 15.27 0.16
CA PHE A 85 4.90 15.34 -0.04
C PHE A 85 5.38 16.78 -0.27
N GLU A 86 4.75 17.52 -1.17
CA GLU A 86 5.14 18.92 -1.44
C GLU A 86 4.94 19.81 -0.21
N ARG A 87 3.89 19.57 0.58
CA ARG A 87 3.66 20.29 1.84
C ARG A 87 4.76 20.02 2.86
N GLU A 88 5.10 18.76 3.09
CA GLU A 88 6.15 18.39 4.05
C GLU A 88 7.54 18.83 3.56
N LYS A 89 7.80 18.77 2.25
CA LYS A 89 9.01 19.32 1.65
C LYS A 89 9.13 20.82 1.93
N LYS A 90 8.07 21.60 1.66
CA LYS A 90 8.06 23.03 1.94
C LYS A 90 8.26 23.32 3.44
N ARG A 91 7.62 22.53 4.30
CA ARG A 91 7.78 22.65 5.75
C ARG A 91 9.23 22.36 6.19
N LEU A 92 9.89 21.39 5.56
CA LEU A 92 11.30 21.10 5.82
C LEU A 92 12.21 22.27 5.39
N GLU A 93 11.93 22.87 4.23
CA GLU A 93 12.64 24.07 3.77
C GLU A 93 12.46 25.25 4.75
N GLU A 94 11.23 25.48 5.23
CA GLU A 94 10.93 26.49 6.26
C GLU A 94 11.65 26.20 7.59
N CYS A 95 11.75 24.93 8.00
CA CYS A 95 12.52 24.53 9.17
C CYS A 95 14.01 24.87 9.03
N LEU A 96 14.61 24.64 7.86
CA LEU A 96 16.01 25.00 7.61
C LEU A 96 16.23 26.51 7.69
N VAL A 97 15.37 27.29 7.03
CA VAL A 97 15.42 28.77 7.10
C VAL A 97 15.29 29.26 8.54
N ALA A 98 14.42 28.64 9.35
CA ALA A 98 14.29 28.98 10.76
C ALA A 98 15.56 28.66 11.56
N ILE A 99 16.23 27.53 11.28
CA ILE A 99 17.52 27.19 11.90
C ILE A 99 18.58 28.23 11.53
N ASP A 100 18.70 28.56 10.25
CA ASP A 100 19.67 29.55 9.76
C ASP A 100 19.46 30.91 10.43
N GLN A 101 18.21 31.35 10.53
CA GLN A 101 17.88 32.60 11.23
C GLN A 101 18.29 32.54 12.70
N LYS A 102 18.06 31.42 13.40
CA LYS A 102 18.47 31.27 14.79
C LYS A 102 19.99 31.30 14.98
N LEU A 103 20.74 30.74 14.04
CA LEU A 103 22.20 30.83 14.05
C LEU A 103 22.68 32.27 13.84
N LEU A 104 22.04 33.03 12.95
CA LEU A 104 22.33 34.44 12.73
C LEU A 104 21.96 35.30 13.96
N ASP A 105 20.83 35.01 14.61
CA ASP A 105 20.38 35.70 15.82
C ASP A 105 21.39 35.56 16.98
N CYS A 106 22.25 34.54 16.98
CA CYS A 106 23.33 34.39 17.98
C CYS A 106 24.37 35.52 17.95
N ARG A 107 24.47 36.26 16.84
CA ARG A 107 25.44 37.36 16.69
C ARG A 107 25.20 38.48 17.70
N GLN A 108 23.96 38.90 17.89
CA GLN A 108 23.63 40.03 18.76
C GLN A 108 24.03 39.79 20.23
N PRO A 109 23.69 38.65 20.86
CA PRO A 109 24.15 38.33 22.21
C PRO A 109 25.68 38.28 22.36
N LEU A 110 26.39 37.84 21.31
CA LEU A 110 27.86 37.78 21.33
C LEU A 110 28.49 39.17 21.28
N GLU A 111 27.98 40.06 20.42
CA GLU A 111 28.40 41.46 20.38
C GLU A 111 28.10 42.17 21.70
N GLU A 112 26.93 41.92 22.29
CA GLU A 112 26.55 42.45 23.59
C GLU A 112 27.45 41.94 24.71
N TYR A 113 27.80 40.65 24.71
CA TYR A 113 28.75 40.07 25.65
C TYR A 113 30.11 40.78 25.58
N GLY A 114 30.64 40.96 24.37
CA GLY A 114 31.90 41.67 24.14
C GLY A 114 31.86 43.12 24.66
N ARG A 115 30.77 43.84 24.36
CA ARG A 115 30.54 45.22 24.84
C ARG A 115 30.49 45.29 26.37
N ILE A 116 29.71 44.41 27.00
CA ILE A 116 29.59 44.37 28.47
C ILE A 116 30.94 44.07 29.10
N ARG A 117 31.66 43.07 28.58
CA ARG A 117 33.01 42.70 29.02
C ARG A 117 33.97 43.90 28.96
N PHE A 118 34.02 44.59 27.84
CA PHE A 118 34.87 45.77 27.68
C PHE A 118 34.52 46.86 28.70
N GLY A 119 33.22 47.05 28.97
CA GLY A 119 32.74 47.91 30.05
C GLY A 119 33.28 47.48 31.42
N LEU A 120 33.21 46.19 31.75
CA LEU A 120 33.74 45.63 33.00
C LEU A 120 35.25 45.84 33.13
N GLN A 121 36.02 45.67 32.05
CA GLN A 121 37.46 45.95 32.03
C GLN A 121 37.73 47.43 32.30
N THR A 122 36.97 48.32 31.66
CA THR A 122 37.07 49.77 31.88
C THR A 122 36.78 50.16 33.34
N PHE A 123 35.85 49.47 34.01
CA PHE A 123 35.60 49.67 35.43
C PHE A 123 36.76 49.16 36.30
N ASN A 124 37.30 47.99 36.01
CA ASN A 124 38.47 47.44 36.71
C ASN A 124 39.71 48.35 36.59
N ASP A 125 39.91 48.99 35.45
CA ASP A 125 40.98 49.98 35.28
C ASP A 125 40.78 51.18 36.20
N LYS A 126 39.53 51.64 36.38
CA LYS A 126 39.20 52.72 37.30
C LYS A 126 39.40 52.30 38.76
N ILE A 127 38.95 51.09 39.13
CA ILE A 127 39.17 50.51 40.47
C ILE A 127 40.67 50.44 40.77
N SER A 128 41.46 49.95 39.82
CA SER A 128 42.92 49.86 39.95
C SER A 128 43.58 51.22 40.15
N ARG A 129 43.10 52.26 39.45
CA ARG A 129 43.58 53.65 39.63
C ARG A 129 43.22 54.25 41.00
N LEU A 130 42.19 53.73 41.66
CA LEU A 130 41.82 54.12 43.02
C LEU A 130 42.60 53.35 44.10
N GLY A 131 43.53 52.47 43.71
CA GLY A 131 44.40 51.71 44.63
C GLY A 131 43.82 50.38 45.10
N GLU A 132 42.66 49.98 44.55
CA GLU A 132 41.99 48.72 44.85
C GLU A 132 42.35 47.64 43.82
N SER A 133 42.19 46.37 44.18
CA SER A 133 42.45 45.26 43.25
C SER A 133 41.29 45.09 42.26
N PRO A 134 41.55 44.79 40.97
CA PRO A 134 40.49 44.55 40.01
C PRO A 134 39.67 43.29 40.36
N LEU A 135 38.39 43.31 40.02
CA LEU A 135 37.47 42.19 40.24
C LEU A 135 37.58 41.14 39.13
N PRO A 136 37.25 39.86 39.40
CA PRO A 136 37.24 38.84 38.36
C PRO A 136 36.19 39.17 37.29
N VAL A 137 36.61 39.15 36.03
CA VAL A 137 35.74 39.26 34.86
C VAL A 137 35.66 37.86 34.24
N PRO A 138 34.53 37.46 33.61
CA PRO A 138 34.44 36.20 32.84
C PRO A 138 35.57 36.03 31.82
N ASP A 139 35.62 34.95 31.04
CA ASP A 139 36.65 34.79 30.00
C ASP A 139 36.29 35.52 28.70
N SER A 140 37.31 35.96 27.94
CA SER A 140 37.08 36.55 26.61
C SER A 140 36.59 35.49 25.65
N LEU A 141 35.81 35.91 24.66
CA LEU A 141 35.49 35.04 23.53
C LEU A 141 36.81 34.70 22.81
N PRO A 142 37.08 33.41 22.52
CA PRO A 142 38.37 33.00 21.97
C PRO A 142 38.55 33.37 20.49
N THR A 143 37.49 33.76 19.81
CA THR A 143 37.48 34.14 18.40
C THR A 143 36.32 35.08 18.13
N GLU A 144 36.42 35.89 17.06
CA GLU A 144 35.33 36.71 16.54
C GLU A 144 34.48 35.95 15.50
N ASP A 145 34.92 34.76 15.08
CA ASP A 145 34.18 33.92 14.15
C ASP A 145 32.96 33.28 14.83
N LEU A 146 31.78 33.69 14.37
CA LEU A 146 30.49 33.21 14.84
C LEU A 146 30.38 31.68 14.76
N ALA A 147 30.86 31.05 13.68
CA ALA A 147 30.75 29.61 13.50
C ALA A 147 31.56 28.85 14.56
N ALA A 148 32.82 29.27 14.77
CA ALA A 148 33.68 28.71 15.79
C ALA A 148 33.14 28.93 17.22
N LEU A 149 32.55 30.10 17.50
CA LEU A 149 31.91 30.38 18.79
C LEU A 149 30.69 29.50 19.05
N ILE A 150 29.79 29.36 18.06
CA ILE A 150 28.63 28.48 18.17
C ILE A 150 29.08 27.04 18.40
N GLN A 151 30.07 26.57 17.63
CA GLN A 151 30.61 25.22 17.78
C GLN A 151 31.15 24.98 19.19
N GLN A 152 31.97 25.89 19.72
CA GLN A 152 32.49 25.78 21.08
C GLN A 152 31.38 25.74 22.13
N ARG A 153 30.35 26.58 21.99
CA ARG A 153 29.20 26.59 22.91
C ARG A 153 28.39 25.30 22.83
N LEU A 154 28.21 24.74 21.64
CA LEU A 154 27.57 23.43 21.47
C LEU A 154 28.40 22.32 22.13
N ASP A 155 29.71 22.34 21.98
CA ASP A 155 30.59 21.34 22.60
C ASP A 155 30.58 21.45 24.14
N GLN A 156 30.49 22.66 24.69
CA GLN A 156 30.28 22.88 26.11
C GLN A 156 28.92 22.35 26.59
N LEU A 157 27.83 22.64 25.86
CA LEU A 157 26.51 22.14 26.22
C LEU A 157 26.42 20.61 26.16
N LYS A 158 27.11 19.97 25.19
CA LYS A 158 27.27 18.52 25.13
C LYS A 158 28.06 17.96 26.31
N ALA A 159 29.18 18.60 26.65
CA ALA A 159 29.99 18.20 27.81
C ALA A 159 29.20 18.33 29.13
N GLU A 160 28.28 19.29 29.21
CA GLU A 160 27.35 19.47 30.33
C GLU A 160 26.11 18.54 30.27
N GLY A 161 25.94 17.76 29.19
CA GLY A 161 24.81 16.84 29.01
C GLY A 161 23.46 17.53 28.77
N LYS A 162 23.46 18.78 28.30
CA LYS A 162 22.24 19.56 28.03
C LYS A 162 21.66 19.31 26.64
N ILE A 163 22.48 18.84 25.71
CA ILE A 163 22.14 18.45 24.33
C ILE A 163 22.92 17.21 23.91
#